data_AF-A0A843Y785-F1
#
_entry.id   AF-A0A843Y785-F1
#
_cell.length_a   1.000
_cell.length_b   1.000
_cell.length_c   1.000
_cell.angle_alpha   90.00
_cell.angle_beta   90.00
_cell.angle_gamma   90.00
#
_symmetry.space_group_name_H-M   'P 1'
#
loop_
_entity.id
_entity.type
_entity.pdbx_description
1 polymer ?
#
loop_
_entity_poly.entity_id
_entity_poly.type
_entity_poly.pdbx_seq_one_letter_code
_entity_poly.pdbx_strand_id
1 'polypeptide(L)'
;MGMITQLFAVLFGGHRHALRETVEVFRENSEAASQRGHAFQMAALAQLAAEFNHPSKGLFDRLVDGLNRLPRPLFALGTLALLVSAMTDPVWFAARMQGIALVPEPLWWLFGVIVAFYFGARHQAKGQDFQRDLARSLARLPAVMQNLETLGAHQSPSDPGLHAVFEISSPPTDTNPALVSWQKAQGQKALVD
;
A
#
# COMPACT_ATOMS: atom_id res chain seq x y z
N MET A 1 -10.12 -71.13 -22.34
CA MET A 1 -10.09 -70.09 -21.28
C MET A 1 -8.72 -70.05 -20.62
N GLY A 2 -7.92 -69.02 -20.90
CA GLY A 2 -7.31 -68.23 -19.82
C GLY A 2 -5.81 -68.37 -19.47
N MET A 3 -5.14 -69.53 -19.58
CA MET A 3 -3.81 -69.64 -18.93
C MET A 3 -2.65 -69.01 -19.70
N ILE A 4 -2.60 -69.14 -21.04
CA ILE A 4 -1.52 -68.54 -21.85
C ILE A 4 -1.64 -67.01 -21.86
N THR A 5 -2.86 -66.48 -21.84
CA THR A 5 -3.12 -65.04 -21.77
C THR A 5 -2.70 -64.45 -20.42
N GLN A 6 -2.87 -65.20 -19.32
CA GLN A 6 -2.37 -64.80 -17.99
C GLN A 6 -0.84 -64.80 -17.92
N LEU A 7 -0.17 -65.77 -18.54
CA LEU A 7 1.29 -65.83 -18.54
C LEU A 7 1.92 -64.65 -19.31
N PHE A 8 1.34 -64.28 -20.46
CA PHE A 8 1.76 -63.08 -21.20
C PHE A 8 1.43 -61.78 -20.47
N ALA A 9 0.31 -61.72 -19.74
CA ALA A 9 -0.04 -60.54 -18.93
C ALA A 9 0.90 -60.33 -17.73
N VAL A 10 1.42 -61.40 -17.13
CA VAL A 10 2.41 -61.31 -16.03
C VAL A 10 3.79 -60.91 -16.56
N LEU A 11 4.21 -61.43 -17.71
CA LEU A 11 5.51 -61.11 -18.32
C LEU A 11 5.57 -59.70 -18.91
N PHE A 12 4.46 -59.18 -19.45
CA PHE A 12 4.42 -57.86 -20.12
C PHE A 12 3.63 -56.79 -19.35
N GLY A 13 2.96 -57.13 -18.25
CA GLY A 13 2.10 -56.20 -17.49
C GLY A 13 2.84 -55.22 -16.57
N GLY A 14 4.10 -55.51 -16.22
CA GLY A 14 4.89 -54.69 -15.29
C GLY A 14 5.61 -53.48 -15.92
N HIS A 15 5.67 -53.39 -17.25
CA HIS A 15 6.57 -52.44 -17.93
C HIS A 15 5.98 -51.05 -18.25
N ARG A 16 4.71 -50.79 -17.90
CA ARG A 16 4.09 -49.47 -18.13
C ARG A 16 4.49 -48.40 -17.11
N HIS A 17 4.98 -48.80 -15.94
CA HIS A 17 5.42 -47.85 -14.90
C HIS A 17 6.91 -47.49 -15.03
N ALA A 18 7.77 -48.45 -15.40
CA ALA A 18 9.22 -48.22 -15.55
C ALA A 18 9.60 -47.29 -16.72
N LEU A 19 8.82 -47.31 -17.81
CA LEU A 19 9.05 -46.40 -18.94
C LEU A 19 8.66 -44.95 -18.62
N ARG A 20 7.71 -44.74 -17.71
CA ARG A 20 7.32 -43.39 -17.26
C ARG A 20 8.41 -42.78 -16.38
N GLU A 21 8.94 -43.54 -15.43
CA GLU A 21 10.09 -43.11 -14.61
C GLU A 21 11.36 -42.87 -15.43
N THR A 22 11.60 -43.65 -16.48
CA THR A 22 12.82 -43.48 -17.31
C THR A 22 12.70 -42.29 -18.28
N VAL A 23 11.50 -41.94 -18.76
CA VAL A 23 11.30 -40.76 -19.63
C VAL A 23 11.29 -39.45 -18.84
N GLU A 24 10.87 -39.47 -17.57
CA GLU A 24 11.00 -38.33 -16.65
C GLU A 24 12.48 -37.98 -16.33
N VAL A 25 13.41 -38.92 -16.54
CA VAL A 25 14.86 -38.69 -16.40
C VAL A 25 15.47 -37.99 -17.63
N PHE A 26 14.88 -38.11 -18.82
CA PHE A 26 15.40 -37.49 -20.06
C PHE A 26 14.65 -36.23 -20.49
N ARG A 27 13.51 -35.90 -19.87
CA ARG A 27 12.81 -34.65 -20.12
C ARG A 27 12.32 -34.07 -18.80
N GLU A 28 12.98 -33.00 -18.36
CA GLU A 28 12.62 -32.29 -17.14
C GLU A 28 11.11 -32.01 -17.13
N ASN A 29 10.44 -32.48 -16.07
CA ASN A 29 9.01 -32.25 -15.89
C ASN A 29 8.78 -30.73 -15.82
N SER A 30 8.13 -30.18 -16.85
CA SER A 30 7.91 -28.74 -17.02
C SER A 30 7.17 -28.11 -15.83
N GLU A 31 6.36 -28.88 -15.13
CA GLU A 31 5.65 -28.44 -13.92
C GLU A 31 6.57 -28.40 -12.68
N ALA A 32 7.48 -29.36 -12.54
CA ALA A 32 8.46 -29.34 -11.46
C ALA A 32 9.49 -28.20 -11.66
N ALA A 33 9.84 -27.92 -12.91
CA ALA A 33 10.68 -26.78 -13.27
C ALA A 33 9.98 -25.44 -13.01
N SER A 34 8.69 -25.30 -13.35
CA SER A 34 7.92 -24.07 -13.10
C SER A 34 7.71 -23.82 -11.60
N GLN A 35 7.41 -24.86 -10.81
CA GLN A 35 7.27 -24.74 -9.36
C GLN A 35 8.58 -24.29 -8.68
N ARG A 36 9.72 -24.83 -9.10
CA ARG A 36 11.04 -24.39 -8.61
C ARG A 36 11.35 -22.94 -9.00
N GLY A 37 11.00 -22.55 -10.23
CA GLY A 37 11.12 -21.17 -10.71
C GLY A 37 10.29 -20.19 -9.88
N HIS A 38 9.02 -20.51 -9.62
CA HIS A 38 8.14 -19.70 -8.79
C HIS A 38 8.62 -19.61 -7.34
N ALA A 39 9.10 -20.71 -6.75
CA ALA A 39 9.66 -20.71 -5.41
C ALA A 39 10.91 -19.82 -5.30
N PHE A 40 11.80 -19.88 -6.29
CA PHE A 40 12.98 -19.01 -6.36
C PHE A 40 12.59 -17.54 -6.51
N GLN A 41 11.61 -17.24 -7.36
CA GLN A 41 11.13 -15.87 -7.58
C GLN A 41 10.46 -15.28 -6.34
N MET A 42 9.65 -16.08 -5.64
CA MET A 42 9.03 -15.70 -4.36
C MET A 42 10.08 -15.48 -3.26
N ALA A 43 11.10 -16.34 -3.17
CA ALA A 43 12.20 -16.19 -2.23
C ALA A 43 13.02 -14.92 -2.52
N ALA A 44 13.31 -14.64 -3.79
CA ALA A 44 13.99 -13.43 -4.21
C ALA A 44 13.17 -12.16 -3.88
N LEU A 45 11.85 -12.17 -4.11
CA LEU A 45 10.96 -11.06 -3.77
C LEU A 45 10.82 -10.88 -2.24
N ALA A 46 10.78 -11.98 -1.47
CA ALA A 46 10.72 -11.93 -0.02
C ALA A 46 12.01 -11.36 0.59
N GLN A 47 13.17 -11.75 0.04
CA GLN A 47 14.46 -11.22 0.47
C GLN A 47 14.63 -9.76 0.06
N LEU A 48 14.23 -9.40 -1.17
CA LEU A 48 14.17 -8.00 -1.61
C LEU A 48 13.26 -7.18 -0.66
N ALA A 49 12.06 -7.68 -0.34
CA ALA A 49 11.18 -7.01 0.60
C ALA A 49 11.82 -6.86 1.99
N ALA A 50 12.49 -7.89 2.51
CA ALA A 50 13.17 -7.82 3.79
C ALA A 50 14.31 -6.79 3.83
N GLU A 51 15.08 -6.67 2.74
CA GLU A 51 16.18 -5.71 2.63
C GLU A 51 15.70 -4.26 2.45
N PHE A 52 14.59 -4.02 1.75
CA PHE A 52 14.05 -2.67 1.54
C PHE A 52 13.10 -2.19 2.64
N ASN A 53 12.59 -3.07 3.51
CA ASN A 53 11.58 -2.71 4.51
C ASN A 53 12.15 -2.05 5.79
N HIS A 54 13.46 -1.76 5.85
CA HIS A 54 14.04 -1.12 7.04
C HIS A 54 15.04 0.00 6.73
N PRO A 55 14.56 1.25 6.64
CA PRO A 55 15.26 2.38 7.21
C PRO A 55 14.59 2.70 8.56
N SER A 56 14.97 1.97 9.61
CA SER A 56 14.63 2.40 10.98
C SER A 56 15.41 3.69 11.26
N LYS A 57 14.86 4.83 10.82
CA LYS A 57 15.44 6.16 11.06
C LYS A 57 15.73 6.31 12.55
N GLY A 58 17.01 6.47 12.88
CA GLY A 58 17.47 6.58 14.25
C GLY A 58 16.87 7.80 14.95
N LEU A 59 16.97 7.85 16.28
CA LEU A 59 16.53 9.03 17.05
C LEU A 59 17.27 10.30 16.59
N PHE A 60 18.56 10.18 16.25
CA PHE A 60 19.35 11.27 15.68
C PHE A 60 18.78 11.76 14.34
N ASP A 61 18.48 10.85 13.41
CA ASP A 61 17.87 11.21 12.13
C ASP A 61 16.54 11.93 12.32
N ARG A 62 15.72 11.49 13.28
CA ARG A 62 14.43 12.13 13.60
C ARG A 62 14.61 13.51 14.19
N LEU A 63 15.63 13.71 15.03
CA LEU A 63 15.96 15.02 15.60
C LEU A 63 16.43 15.98 14.52
N VAL A 64 17.34 15.53 13.65
CA VAL A 64 17.82 16.30 12.49
C VAL A 64 16.69 16.59 11.50
N ASP A 65 15.80 15.64 11.24
CA ASP A 65 14.61 15.84 10.42
C ASP A 65 13.64 16.83 11.08
N GLY A 66 13.51 16.78 12.42
CA GLY A 66 12.71 17.71 13.21
C GLY A 66 13.25 19.13 13.11
N LEU A 67 14.55 19.31 13.37
CA LEU A 67 15.25 20.59 13.27
C LEU A 67 15.13 21.20 11.87
N ASN A 68 15.24 20.38 10.82
CA ASN A 68 15.02 20.81 9.44
C ASN A 68 13.54 21.07 9.07
N ARG A 69 12.60 20.72 9.94
CA ARG A 69 11.17 21.03 9.77
C ARG A 69 10.71 22.21 10.61
N LEU A 70 11.51 22.65 11.59
CA LEU A 70 11.25 23.81 12.43
C LEU A 70 11.20 25.16 11.71
N PRO A 71 11.91 25.42 10.59
CA PRO A 71 11.86 26.74 9.96
C PRO A 71 10.44 27.19 9.61
N ARG A 72 9.60 26.28 9.11
CA ARG A 72 8.22 26.59 8.70
C ARG A 72 7.31 27.01 9.87
N PRO A 73 7.23 26.25 10.99
CA PRO A 73 6.49 26.70 12.17
C PRO A 73 7.14 27.91 12.84
N LEU A 74 8.47 28.04 12.83
CA LEU A 74 9.15 29.22 13.38
C LEU A 74 8.78 30.50 12.63
N PHE A 75 8.68 30.46 11.29
CA PHE A 75 8.21 31.62 10.53
C PHE A 75 6.78 32.02 10.91
N ALA A 76 5.87 31.05 11.00
CA ALA A 76 4.47 31.32 11.36
C ALA A 76 4.32 31.84 12.80
N LEU A 77 5.02 31.25 13.77
CA LEU A 77 5.02 31.71 15.15
C LEU A 77 5.73 33.06 15.30
N GLY A 78 6.81 33.27 14.54
CA GLY A 78 7.55 34.52 14.51
C GLY A 78 6.71 35.69 14.00
N THR A 79 5.93 35.50 12.92
CA THR A 79 5.04 36.56 12.42
C THR A 79 3.90 36.86 13.40
N LEU A 80 3.32 35.85 14.04
CA LEU A 80 2.33 36.04 15.09
C LEU A 80 2.92 36.78 16.29
N ALA A 81 4.11 36.40 16.74
CA ALA A 81 4.81 37.08 17.83
C ALA A 81 5.14 38.54 17.49
N LEU A 82 5.55 38.83 16.25
CA LEU A 82 5.76 40.20 15.78
C LEU A 82 4.46 41.02 15.84
N LEU A 83 3.35 40.45 15.37
CA LEU A 83 2.04 41.12 15.44
C LEU A 83 1.62 41.42 16.88
N VAL A 84 1.82 40.47 17.79
CA VAL A 84 1.55 40.65 19.23
C VAL A 84 2.45 41.74 19.80
N SER A 85 3.76 41.72 19.51
CA SER A 85 4.71 42.73 20.01
C SER A 85 4.35 44.15 19.57
N ALA A 86 3.82 44.30 18.34
CA ALA A 86 3.34 45.59 17.85
C ALA A 86 2.15 46.12 18.66
N MET A 87 1.31 45.24 19.22
CA MET A 87 0.17 45.63 20.07
C MET A 87 0.56 45.85 21.52
N THR A 88 1.52 45.08 22.06
CA THR A 88 1.93 45.17 23.46
C THR A 88 2.91 46.31 23.73
N ASP A 89 3.86 46.55 22.82
CA ASP A 89 4.84 47.63 22.92
C ASP A 89 5.17 48.21 21.53
N PRO A 90 4.39 49.19 21.06
CA PRO A 90 4.54 49.76 19.72
C PRO A 90 5.86 50.54 19.56
N VAL A 91 6.41 51.11 20.63
CA VAL A 91 7.66 51.89 20.57
C VAL A 91 8.84 50.95 20.39
N TRP A 92 8.88 49.85 21.13
CA TRP A 92 9.89 48.82 20.96
C TRP A 92 9.85 48.21 19.54
N PHE A 93 8.66 47.92 19.02
CA PHE A 93 8.49 47.41 17.66
C PHE A 93 8.99 48.40 16.61
N ALA A 94 8.58 49.67 16.68
CA ALA A 94 8.97 50.72 15.73
C ALA A 94 10.49 50.92 15.69
N ALA A 95 11.16 50.89 16.84
CA ALA A 95 12.61 51.01 16.91
C ALA A 95 13.34 49.86 16.19
N ARG A 96 12.80 48.63 16.18
CA ARG A 96 13.38 47.51 15.42
C ARG A 96 13.07 47.60 13.94
N MET A 97 11.88 48.09 13.57
CA MET A 97 11.53 48.32 12.16
C MET A 97 12.43 49.35 11.48
N GLN A 98 12.94 50.36 12.21
CA GLN A 98 13.96 51.28 11.69
C GLN A 98 15.26 50.55 11.32
N GLY A 99 15.69 49.57 12.12
CA GLY A 99 16.85 48.73 11.79
C GLY A 99 16.64 47.91 10.53
N ILE A 100 15.43 47.35 10.35
CA ILE A 100 15.05 46.60 9.14
C ILE A 100 15.02 47.51 7.90
N ALA A 101 14.56 48.75 8.04
CA ALA A 101 14.52 49.73 6.95
C ALA A 101 15.93 50.14 6.46
N LEU A 102 16.95 50.04 7.32
CA LEU A 102 18.35 50.33 6.96
C LEU A 102 19.05 49.16 6.26
N VAL A 103 18.43 47.98 6.20
CA VAL A 103 19.01 46.80 5.53
C VAL A 103 19.09 47.06 4.02
N PRO A 104 20.29 47.00 3.41
CA PRO A 104 20.46 47.17 1.98
C PRO A 104 19.62 46.19 1.14
N GLU A 105 19.08 46.65 0.02
CA GLU A 105 18.31 45.83 -0.93
C GLU A 105 19.03 44.52 -1.35
N PRO A 106 20.35 44.49 -1.61
CA PRO A 106 21.04 43.24 -1.97
C PRO A 106 20.96 42.14 -0.90
N LEU A 107 20.87 42.50 0.39
CA LEU A 107 20.76 41.51 1.46
C LEU A 107 19.38 40.84 1.47
N TRP A 108 18.33 41.57 1.07
CA TRP A 108 17.00 40.99 0.90
C TRP A 108 16.98 39.97 -0.23
N TRP A 109 17.64 40.27 -1.34
CA TRP A 109 17.82 39.33 -2.45
C TRP A 109 18.57 38.07 -2.00
N LEU A 110 19.69 38.25 -1.25
CA LEU A 110 20.46 37.13 -0.73
C LEU A 110 19.63 36.24 0.22
N PHE A 111 18.90 36.84 1.15
CA PHE A 111 18.00 36.12 2.04
C PHE A 111 16.95 35.32 1.25
N GLY A 112 16.31 35.96 0.26
CA GLY A 112 15.35 35.31 -0.63
C GLY A 112 15.95 34.11 -1.36
N VAL A 113 17.16 34.23 -1.91
CA VAL A 113 17.87 33.14 -2.60
C VAL A 113 18.18 31.99 -1.64
N ILE A 114 18.74 32.27 -0.45
CA ILE A 114 19.08 31.23 0.54
C ILE A 114 17.83 30.46 0.98
N VAL A 115 16.75 31.17 1.29
CA VAL A 115 15.47 30.58 1.70
C VAL A 115 14.86 29.78 0.54
N ALA A 116 14.83 30.32 -0.67
CA ALA A 116 14.32 29.64 -1.85
C ALA A 116 15.12 28.37 -2.16
N PHE A 117 16.44 28.39 -1.99
CA PHE A 117 17.28 27.20 -2.15
C PHE A 117 16.97 26.14 -1.08
N TYR A 118 16.90 26.54 0.20
CA TYR A 118 16.61 25.65 1.32
C TYR A 118 15.26 24.93 1.17
N PHE A 119 14.20 25.68 0.85
CA PHE A 119 12.86 25.12 0.70
C PHE A 119 12.62 24.49 -0.69
N GLY A 120 13.25 25.01 -1.74
CA GLY A 120 13.13 24.51 -3.11
C GLY A 120 13.62 23.08 -3.25
N ALA A 121 14.80 22.76 -2.72
CA ALA A 121 15.36 21.41 -2.78
C ALA A 121 14.51 20.38 -2.02
N ARG A 122 13.94 20.76 -0.86
CA ARG A 122 13.12 19.84 -0.05
C ARG A 122 11.71 19.62 -0.64
N HIS A 123 11.15 20.61 -1.35
CA HIS A 123 9.89 20.44 -2.07
C HIS A 123 10.01 19.50 -3.27
N GLN A 124 11.16 19.46 -3.94
CA GLN A 124 11.42 18.56 -5.06
C GLN A 124 11.44 17.08 -4.63
N ALA A 125 12.03 16.76 -3.47
CA ALA A 125 12.07 15.39 -2.95
C ALA A 125 10.67 14.80 -2.74
N LYS A 126 9.72 15.61 -2.24
CA LYS A 126 8.34 15.17 -2.00
C LYS A 126 7.55 14.92 -3.29
N GLY A 127 7.88 15.63 -4.37
CA GLY A 127 7.32 15.38 -5.70
C GLY A 127 7.75 14.04 -6.29
N GLN A 128 9.00 13.63 -6.03
CA GLN A 128 9.51 12.33 -6.46
C GLN A 128 8.82 11.17 -5.73
N ASP A 129 8.54 11.33 -4.43
CA ASP A 129 7.81 10.31 -3.67
C ASP A 129 6.36 10.15 -4.15
N PHE A 130 5.69 11.26 -4.46
CA PHE A 130 4.35 11.21 -5.07
C PHE A 130 4.35 10.50 -6.43
N GLN A 131 5.33 10.80 -7.29
CA GLN A 131 5.47 10.10 -8.58
C GLN A 131 5.74 8.60 -8.40
N ARG A 132 6.57 8.21 -7.43
CA ARG A 132 6.82 6.80 -7.09
C ARG A 132 5.57 6.10 -6.58
N ASP A 133 4.79 6.74 -5.73
CA ASP A 133 3.56 6.18 -5.18
C ASP A 133 2.46 6.07 -6.25
N LEU A 134 2.39 7.04 -7.17
CA LEU A 134 1.52 6.98 -8.33
C LEU A 134 1.92 5.81 -9.26
N ALA A 135 3.22 5.66 -9.55
CA ALA A 135 3.72 4.55 -10.35
C ALA A 135 3.43 3.18 -9.70
N ARG A 136 3.59 3.05 -8.38
CA ARG A 136 3.22 1.82 -7.64
C ARG A 136 1.72 1.55 -7.66
N SER A 137 0.90 2.59 -7.57
CA SER A 137 -0.56 2.46 -7.62
C SER A 137 -1.01 2.00 -9.02
N LEU A 138 -0.45 2.61 -10.07
CA LEU A 138 -0.70 2.22 -11.46
C LEU A 138 -0.24 0.78 -11.75
N ALA A 139 0.91 0.36 -11.21
CA ALA A 139 1.41 -1.02 -11.36
C ALA A 139 0.51 -2.08 -10.68
N ARG A 140 -0.32 -1.69 -9.70
CA ARG A 140 -1.29 -2.59 -9.04
C ARG A 140 -2.64 -2.67 -9.75
N LEU A 141 -2.96 -1.74 -10.64
CA LEU A 141 -4.23 -1.73 -11.37
C LEU A 141 -4.53 -3.04 -12.14
N PRO A 142 -3.57 -3.67 -12.86
CA PRO A 142 -3.83 -4.91 -13.58
C PRO A 142 -4.20 -6.07 -12.65
N ALA A 143 -3.54 -6.16 -11.49
CA ALA A 143 -3.83 -7.18 -10.48
C ALA A 143 -5.21 -6.96 -9.83
N VAL A 144 -5.61 -5.71 -9.62
CA VAL A 144 -6.96 -5.39 -9.13
C VAL A 144 -8.03 -5.75 -10.18
N MET A 145 -7.78 -5.49 -11.47
CA MET A 145 -8.71 -5.88 -12.54
C MET A 145 -8.85 -7.40 -12.65
N GLN A 146 -7.74 -8.15 -12.59
CA GLN A 146 -7.78 -9.62 -12.58
C GLN A 146 -8.56 -10.18 -11.38
N ASN A 147 -8.38 -9.59 -10.19
CA ASN A 147 -9.14 -9.99 -9.01
C ASN A 147 -10.64 -9.66 -9.13
N LEU A 148 -11.00 -8.58 -9.82
CA LEU A 148 -12.40 -8.24 -10.09
C LEU A 148 -13.01 -9.16 -11.15
N GLU A 149 -12.25 -9.56 -12.17
CA GLU A 149 -12.68 -10.53 -13.19
C GLU A 149 -12.89 -11.92 -12.58
N THR A 150 -12.02 -12.37 -11.68
CA THR A 150 -12.21 -13.66 -10.99
C THR A 150 -13.43 -13.62 -10.06
N LEU A 151 -13.65 -12.52 -9.34
CA LEU A 151 -14.87 -12.33 -8.52
C LEU A 151 -16.14 -12.26 -9.38
N GLY A 152 -16.08 -11.60 -10.54
CA GLY A 152 -17.18 -11.54 -11.50
C GLY A 152 -17.46 -12.89 -12.17
N ALA A 153 -16.44 -13.70 -12.44
CA ALA A 153 -16.58 -15.05 -12.98
C ALA A 153 -17.27 -16.01 -11.99
N HIS A 154 -17.15 -15.74 -10.68
CA HIS A 154 -17.88 -16.46 -9.63
C HIS A 154 -19.30 -15.91 -9.38
N GLN A 155 -19.66 -14.78 -9.99
CA GLN A 155 -21.01 -14.20 -9.96
C GLN A 155 -21.67 -14.32 -11.34
N SER A 156 -21.97 -15.56 -11.76
CA SER A 156 -22.94 -15.82 -12.82
C SER A 156 -24.05 -16.74 -12.28
N PRO A 157 -25.32 -16.52 -12.68
CA PRO A 157 -26.48 -16.93 -11.91
C PRO A 157 -26.82 -18.41 -12.13
N SER A 158 -27.29 -19.05 -11.06
CA SER A 158 -28.01 -20.34 -11.04
C SER A 158 -27.25 -21.56 -11.58
N ASP A 159 -26.49 -22.21 -10.70
CA ASP A 159 -26.22 -23.65 -10.83
C ASP A 159 -26.92 -24.39 -9.66
N PRO A 160 -28.01 -25.14 -9.89
CA PRO A 160 -28.78 -25.79 -8.82
C PRO A 160 -28.06 -26.95 -8.12
N GLY A 161 -26.79 -27.22 -8.42
CA GLY A 161 -26.07 -28.41 -7.99
C GLY A 161 -25.11 -28.24 -6.80
N LEU A 162 -24.77 -27.02 -6.40
CA LEU A 162 -23.70 -26.78 -5.41
C LEU A 162 -24.17 -26.14 -4.09
N HIS A 163 -25.48 -26.03 -3.88
CA HIS A 163 -26.04 -25.59 -2.58
C HIS A 163 -25.97 -26.66 -1.48
N ALA A 164 -25.46 -27.87 -1.74
CA ALA A 164 -25.48 -28.97 -0.77
C ALA A 164 -24.22 -29.11 0.11
N VAL A 165 -23.16 -28.32 -0.08
CA VAL A 165 -21.88 -28.54 0.64
C VAL A 165 -21.44 -27.37 1.54
N PHE A 166 -22.12 -26.22 1.46
CA PHE A 166 -22.01 -25.18 2.48
C PHE A 166 -23.41 -24.79 2.95
N GLU A 167 -23.97 -25.61 3.84
CA GLU A 167 -24.89 -25.09 4.87
C GLU A 167 -24.09 -24.11 5.74
N ILE A 168 -23.90 -22.89 5.23
CA ILE A 168 -23.94 -21.74 6.12
C ILE A 168 -25.39 -21.75 6.57
N SER A 169 -25.66 -22.23 7.78
CA SER A 169 -26.94 -21.98 8.43
C SER A 169 -27.19 -20.49 8.33
N SER A 170 -28.07 -20.10 7.39
CA SER A 170 -28.77 -18.84 7.49
C SER A 170 -29.35 -18.84 8.90
N PRO A 171 -28.94 -17.92 9.79
CA PRO A 171 -29.70 -17.76 11.02
C PRO A 171 -31.16 -17.52 10.58
N PRO A 172 -32.14 -18.05 11.32
CA PRO A 172 -33.55 -17.79 11.03
C PRO A 172 -33.72 -16.29 10.81
N THR A 173 -34.67 -15.92 9.96
CA THR A 173 -35.11 -14.53 9.73
C THR A 173 -35.72 -13.96 11.03
N ASP A 174 -34.94 -13.93 12.10
CA ASP A 174 -35.19 -13.12 13.26
C ASP A 174 -34.80 -11.72 12.87
N THR A 175 -35.84 -10.89 12.83
CA THR A 175 -35.77 -9.47 12.55
C THR A 175 -34.61 -8.86 13.32
N ASN A 176 -33.57 -8.42 12.61
CA ASN A 176 -32.36 -7.87 13.22
C ASN A 176 -32.74 -6.64 14.08
N PRO A 177 -32.58 -6.70 15.42
CA PRO A 177 -33.03 -5.65 16.32
C PRO A 177 -32.25 -4.35 16.14
N ALA A 178 -31.00 -4.42 15.63
CA ALA A 178 -30.18 -3.26 15.33
C ALA A 178 -30.68 -2.50 14.09
N LEU A 179 -31.26 -3.20 13.11
CA LEU A 179 -31.87 -2.57 11.94
C LEU A 179 -33.19 -1.87 12.30
N VAL A 180 -34.00 -2.47 13.18
CA VAL A 180 -35.25 -1.87 13.66
C VAL A 180 -35.00 -0.63 14.53
N SER A 181 -33.98 -0.65 15.39
CA SER A 181 -33.62 0.50 16.22
C SER A 181 -33.06 1.66 15.39
N TRP A 182 -32.25 1.36 14.37
CA TRP A 182 -31.73 2.36 13.43
C TRP A 182 -32.83 2.99 12.58
N GLN A 183 -33.78 2.20 12.06
CA GLN A 183 -34.92 2.71 11.29
C GLN A 183 -35.86 3.57 12.14
N LYS A 184 -36.12 3.18 13.41
CA LYS A 184 -36.90 4.00 14.35
C LYS A 184 -36.19 5.32 14.65
N ALA A 185 -34.86 5.30 14.83
CA ALA A 185 -34.08 6.52 15.06
C ALA A 185 -34.08 7.47 13.85
N GLN A 186 -34.10 6.94 12.62
CA GLN A 186 -34.25 7.78 11.42
C GLN A 186 -35.67 8.34 11.25
N GLY A 187 -36.71 7.55 11.52
CA GLY A 187 -38.11 8.00 11.43
C GLY A 187 -38.48 9.06 12.47
N GLN A 188 -37.87 9.01 13.67
CA GLN A 188 -38.14 9.95 14.75
C GLN A 188 -37.48 11.32 14.53
N LYS A 189 -36.42 11.38 13.71
CA LYS A 189 -35.75 12.63 13.31
C LYS A 189 -36.50 13.38 12.20
N ALA A 190 -37.43 12.72 11.50
CA ALA A 190 -38.25 13.31 10.43
C ALA A 190 -39.61 13.87 10.90
N LEU A 191 -39.93 13.77 12.21
CA LEU A 191 -41.19 14.22 12.81
C LEU A 191 -40.99 15.34 13.86
N VAL A 192 -39.77 15.88 13.98
CA VAL A 192 -39.42 16.95 14.93
C VAL A 192 -38.91 18.22 14.23
N ASP A 193 -38.88 18.24 12.90
CA ASP A 193 -38.78 19.45 12.07
C ASP A 193 -40.09 19.65 11.29
#